data_AF-A0A2N7XAZ8-F1
#
_entry.id   AF-A0A2N7XAZ8-F1
#
_cell.length_a   1.000
_cell.length_b   1.000
_cell.length_c   1.000
_cell.angle_alpha   90.00
_cell.angle_beta   90.00
_cell.angle_gamma   90.00
#
_symmetry.space_group_name_H-M   'P 1'
#
loop_
_entity.id
_entity.type
_entity.pdbx_description
1 polymer ?
#
loop_
_entity_poly.entity_id
_entity_poly.type
_entity_poly.pdbx_seq_one_letter_code
_entity_poly.pdbx_strand_id
1 'polypeptide(L)'
;VPADVFAAIKKNATNTNLVSGGNGLENFETAVPFPIPKSGVEVIWNHITRYRGGSVTRLVTQATPQTNGSFSLVYFKDQFVF
;
A
#
# COMPACT_ATOMS: atom_id res chain seq x y z
N VAL A 1 5.46 9.22 -5.85
CA VAL A 1 6.20 8.02 -5.38
C VAL A 1 7.69 8.26 -5.59
N PRO A 2 8.59 7.59 -4.84
CA PRO A 2 10.05 7.69 -5.03
C PRO A 2 10.51 7.35 -6.46
N ALA A 3 11.71 7.80 -6.84
CA ALA A 3 12.21 7.68 -8.21
C ALA A 3 12.48 6.22 -8.63
N ASP A 4 12.99 5.41 -7.71
CA ASP A 4 13.17 3.96 -7.84
C ASP A 4 11.83 3.25 -8.04
N VAL A 5 10.80 3.64 -7.29
CA VAL A 5 9.44 3.11 -7.47
C VAL A 5 8.87 3.47 -8.84
N PHE A 6 9.09 4.69 -9.32
CA PHE A 6 8.70 5.08 -10.68
C PHE A 6 9.44 4.27 -11.76
N ALA A 7 10.73 3.99 -11.56
CA ALA A 7 11.50 3.16 -12.47
C ALA A 7 10.97 1.71 -12.52
N ALA A 8 10.62 1.14 -11.37
CA ALA A 8 9.97 -0.16 -11.27
C ALA A 8 8.61 -0.18 -12.00
N ILE A 9 7.77 0.84 -11.79
CA ILE A 9 6.48 0.98 -12.50
C ILE A 9 6.70 1.03 -14.02
N LYS A 10 7.69 1.79 -14.49
CA LYS A 10 8.02 1.87 -15.92
C LYS A 10 8.46 0.51 -16.47
N LYS A 11 9.25 -0.25 -15.71
CA LYS A 11 9.70 -1.59 -16.11
C LYS A 11 8.54 -2.59 -16.10
N ASN A 12 7.66 -2.53 -15.10
CA ASN A 12 6.48 -3.39 -15.04
C ASN A 12 5.57 -3.19 -16.26
N ALA A 13 5.36 -1.93 -16.68
CA ALA A 13 4.48 -1.58 -17.79
C ALA A 13 4.77 -2.33 -19.11
N THR A 14 6.02 -2.77 -19.31
CA THR A 14 6.43 -3.49 -20.53
C THR A 14 6.75 -4.96 -20.30
N ASN A 15 6.88 -5.42 -19.05
CA ASN A 15 7.41 -6.75 -18.74
C ASN A 15 6.47 -7.62 -17.90
N THR A 16 5.60 -7.01 -17.08
CA THR A 16 4.71 -7.77 -16.20
C THR A 16 3.57 -8.39 -16.99
N ASN A 17 3.34 -9.69 -16.77
CA ASN A 17 2.18 -10.39 -17.33
C ASN A 17 1.35 -11.05 -16.23
N LEU A 18 0.07 -11.26 -16.53
CA LEU A 18 -0.79 -12.13 -15.74
C LEU A 18 -0.45 -13.59 -16.02
N VAL A 19 -0.39 -14.41 -14.96
CA VAL A 19 -0.24 -15.86 -15.06
C VAL A 19 -1.42 -16.58 -14.42
N SER A 20 -1.54 -17.88 -14.68
CA SER A 20 -2.57 -18.74 -14.08
C SER A 20 -3.99 -18.20 -14.23
N GLY A 21 -4.30 -17.67 -15.42
CA GLY A 21 -5.62 -17.10 -15.72
C GLY A 21 -5.94 -15.79 -15.00
N GLY A 22 -4.92 -15.07 -14.51
CA GLY A 22 -5.09 -13.80 -13.78
C GLY A 22 -4.87 -13.90 -12.27
N ASN A 23 -4.59 -15.10 -11.76
CA ASN A 23 -4.37 -15.35 -10.33
C ASN A 23 -2.94 -15.07 -9.87
N GLY A 24 -2.05 -14.62 -10.76
CA GLY A 24 -0.69 -14.26 -10.39
C GLY A 24 -0.07 -13.26 -11.35
N LEU A 25 1.11 -12.79 -10.96
CA LEU A 25 1.96 -11.91 -11.75
C LEU A 25 3.30 -12.61 -12.01
N GLU A 26 3.83 -12.47 -13.22
CA GLU A 26 5.22 -12.78 -13.54
C GLU A 26 5.98 -11.51 -13.93
N ASN A 27 7.29 -11.49 -13.71
CA ASN A 27 8.19 -10.36 -14.03
C ASN A 27 7.79 -9.01 -13.39
N PHE A 28 7.03 -9.08 -12.29
CA PHE A 28 6.60 -7.94 -11.52
C PHE A 28 7.65 -7.52 -10.49
N GLU A 29 7.94 -6.23 -10.42
CA GLU A 29 8.70 -5.61 -9.33
C GLU A 29 7.75 -5.08 -8.25
N THR A 30 7.78 -3.78 -7.93
CA THR A 30 6.92 -3.19 -6.89
C THR A 30 5.89 -2.23 -7.50
N ALA A 31 4.92 -1.84 -6.68
CA ALA A 31 3.96 -0.77 -6.90
C ALA A 31 2.85 -1.03 -7.93
N VAL A 32 3.06 -0.77 -9.22
CA VAL A 32 1.97 -0.78 -10.21
C VAL A 32 2.37 -1.69 -11.37
N PRO A 33 1.77 -2.89 -11.49
CA PRO A 33 2.07 -3.84 -12.56
C PRO A 33 1.53 -3.38 -13.92
N PHE A 34 0.33 -2.80 -13.97
CA PHE A 34 -0.37 -2.46 -15.21
C PHE A 34 -0.82 -0.99 -15.23
N PRO A 35 0.08 -0.02 -15.47
CA PRO A 35 -0.28 1.41 -15.43
C PRO A 35 -1.36 1.82 -16.44
N ILE A 36 -1.50 1.05 -17.54
CA ILE A 36 -2.57 1.17 -18.52
C ILE A 36 -3.31 -0.17 -18.55
N PRO A 37 -4.28 -0.39 -17.64
CA PRO A 37 -4.93 -1.69 -17.51
C PRO A 37 -5.88 -1.96 -18.68
N LYS A 38 -5.88 -3.20 -19.17
CA LYS A 38 -6.70 -3.72 -20.25
C LYS A 38 -7.86 -4.58 -19.74
N SER A 39 -7.85 -4.95 -18.46
CA SER A 39 -8.91 -5.75 -17.83
C SER A 39 -9.16 -5.35 -16.37
N GLY A 40 -10.31 -5.73 -15.82
CA GLY A 40 -10.62 -5.50 -14.41
C GLY A 40 -9.67 -6.23 -13.47
N VAL A 41 -9.17 -7.41 -13.86
CA VAL A 41 -8.19 -8.18 -13.07
C VAL A 41 -6.88 -7.39 -12.91
N GLU A 42 -6.42 -6.70 -13.95
CA GLU A 42 -5.23 -5.85 -13.89
C GLU A 42 -5.45 -4.65 -12.95
N VAL A 43 -6.65 -4.08 -12.91
CA VAL A 43 -7.01 -3.01 -11.96
C VAL A 43 -6.94 -3.51 -10.52
N ILE A 44 -7.43 -4.72 -10.24
CA ILE A 44 -7.34 -5.35 -8.93
C ILE A 44 -5.87 -5.56 -8.53
N TRP A 45 -5.04 -6.05 -9.44
CA TRP A 45 -3.60 -6.20 -9.16
C TRP A 45 -2.91 -4.88 -8.86
N ASN A 46 -3.23 -3.81 -9.60
CA ASN A 46 -2.74 -2.46 -9.27
C ASN A 46 -3.15 -2.03 -7.86
N HIS A 47 -4.37 -2.36 -7.42
CA HIS A 47 -4.81 -2.04 -6.06
C HIS A 47 -4.05 -2.85 -5.00
N ILE A 48 -3.91 -4.16 -5.20
CA ILE A 48 -3.24 -5.08 -4.26
C ILE A 48 -1.79 -4.67 -4.05
N THR A 49 -1.09 -4.36 -5.15
CA THR A 49 0.37 -4.18 -5.15
C THR A 49 0.84 -2.74 -4.99
N ARG A 50 -0.10 -1.77 -4.96
CA ARG A 50 0.20 -0.33 -4.92
C ARG A 50 1.25 0.01 -3.87
N TYR A 51 2.15 0.92 -4.21
CA TYR A 51 3.08 1.46 -3.25
C TYR A 51 2.32 2.26 -2.17
N ARG A 52 2.53 1.91 -0.90
CA ARG A 52 1.89 2.57 0.24
C ARG A 52 2.86 3.38 1.10
N GLY A 53 4.14 3.42 0.73
CA GLY A 53 5.20 4.04 1.51
C GLY A 53 6.20 3.00 2.02
N GLY A 54 7.20 3.46 2.77
CA GLY A 54 8.08 2.59 3.56
C GLY A 54 7.45 2.25 4.92
N SER A 55 8.17 2.48 6.00
CA SER A 55 7.58 2.37 7.35
C SER A 55 6.91 3.68 7.77
N VAL A 56 5.75 3.59 8.43
CA VAL A 56 5.14 4.73 9.13
C VAL A 56 5.07 4.44 10.64
N THR A 57 5.44 5.43 11.44
CA THR A 57 5.20 5.42 12.89
C THR A 57 4.04 6.36 13.19
N ARG A 58 3.05 5.89 13.92
CA ARG A 58 1.88 6.67 14.35
C ARG A 58 1.89 6.78 15.87
N LEU A 59 1.86 8.01 16.37
CA LEU A 59 1.68 8.31 17.80
C LEU A 59 0.24 8.76 18.00
N VAL A 60 -0.51 8.05 18.84
CA VAL A 60 -1.90 8.40 19.17
C VAL A 60 -1.99 8.60 20.66
N THR A 61 -2.56 9.73 21.08
CA THR A 61 -2.94 9.97 22.46
C THR A 61 -4.45 10.00 22.53
N GLN A 62 -5.04 9.07 23.28
CA GLN A 62 -6.47 9.02 23.51
C GLN A 62 -6.77 9.60 24.89
N ALA A 63 -7.70 10.54 24.94
CA ALA A 63 -8.25 11.12 26.16
C ALA A 63 -9.75 10.91 26.17
N THR A 64 -10.21 9.86 26.86
CA THR A 64 -11.66 9.60 26.99
C THR A 64 -12.17 10.30 28.25
N PRO A 65 -13.04 11.32 28.13
CA PRO A 65 -13.59 12.02 29.29
C PRO A 65 -14.64 11.18 30.04
N GLN A 66 -14.68 11.31 31.35
CA GLN A 66 -15.69 10.78 32.24
C GLN A 66 -16.81 11.80 32.45
N THR A 67 -17.95 11.37 33.01
CA THR A 67 -19.12 12.25 33.28
C THR A 67 -18.79 13.45 34.17
N ASN A 68 -17.76 13.36 35.01
CA ASN A 68 -17.27 14.43 35.87
C ASN A 68 -16.19 15.32 35.21
N GLY A 69 -15.92 15.15 33.91
CA GLY A 69 -14.91 15.92 33.17
C GLY A 69 -13.46 15.47 33.37
N SER A 70 -13.20 14.52 34.27
CA SER A 70 -11.86 13.92 34.40
C SER A 70 -11.56 13.00 33.20
N PHE A 71 -10.29 12.83 32.87
CA PHE A 71 -9.86 11.91 31.80
C PHE A 71 -8.54 11.24 32.16
N SER A 72 -8.32 10.07 31.58
CA SER A 72 -7.03 9.38 31.60
C SER A 72 -6.43 9.39 30.19
N LEU A 73 -5.12 9.65 30.10
CA LEU A 73 -4.40 9.60 28.83
C LEU A 73 -3.89 8.19 28.56
N VAL A 74 -4.22 7.67 27.38
CA VAL A 74 -3.67 6.41 26.86
C VAL A 74 -2.82 6.73 25.64
N TYR A 75 -1.56 6.29 25.66
CA TYR A 75 -0.60 6.53 24.59
C TYR A 75 -0.41 5.26 23.78
N PHE A 76 -0.58 5.35 22.47
CA PHE A 76 -0.28 4.30 21.51
C PHE A 76 0.89 4.74 20.63
N LYS A 77 1.82 3.82 20.41
CA LYS A 77 2.90 3.96 19.42
C LYS A 77 2.79 2.78 18.46
N ASP A 78 2.21 3.03 17.30
CA ASP A 78 2.05 2.02 16.27
C ASP A 78 3.17 2.15 15.24
N GLN A 79 3.70 1.03 14.77
CA GLN A 79 4.60 0.97 13.63
C GLN A 79 4.02 0.06 12.56
N PHE A 80 3.98 0.57 11.33
CA PHE A 80 3.52 -0.19 10.17
C PHE A 80 4.65 -0.23 9.14
N VAL A 81 4.87 -1.41 8.57
CA VAL A 81 5.62 -1.60 7.33
C VAL A 81 4.60 -2.04 6.29
N PHE A 82 4.62 -1.40 5.12
CA PHE A 82 3.68 -1.69 4.05
C PHE A 82 4.13 -2.82 3.14
#